data_AF-A0A7X5BQB0-F1
#
_entry.id   AF-A0A7X5BQB0-F1
#
_cell.length_a   1.000
_cell.length_b   1.000
_cell.length_c   1.000
_cell.angle_alpha   90.00
_cell.angle_beta   90.00
_cell.angle_gamma   90.00
#
_symmetry.space_group_name_H-M   'P 1'
#
loop_
_entity.id
_entity.type
_entity.pdbx_description
1 polymer ?
#
loop_
_entity_poly.entity_id
_entity_poly.type
_entity_poly.pdbx_seq_one_letter_code
_entity_poly.pdbx_strand_id
1 'polypeptide(L)'
;MKTIFNKGLIEKYDKPGPRYTSYPPATEFTESVGKEDYKKKLLESNQGKRPLSLYIHIPFCESACWFCGCNVIISHRKDVSKRYLDYLYREMELLGGYLDKSRKVVQIHWGGGTPNFLTVEEMEELFSKIKENFSVDEDAEISVEIDPRYLSEGQLETLRQLGFNRVSMGLQDLDEEVQRAINRIQPESLMRDVMKQLRDLGFKSINIDLVYGLPYQTPEKFRRTIEKTIE
;
A
#
# COMPACT_ATOMS: atom_id res chain seq x y z
N MET A 1 13.76 -24.46 -13.30
CA MET A 1 13.67 -25.11 -11.98
C MET A 1 12.45 -26.01 -11.99
N LYS A 2 12.57 -27.33 -11.77
CA LYS A 2 11.41 -28.22 -11.76
C LYS A 2 10.77 -28.10 -10.37
N THR A 3 9.60 -27.49 -10.26
CA THR A 3 8.91 -27.36 -8.97
C THR A 3 8.57 -28.75 -8.44
N ILE A 4 9.21 -29.17 -7.35
CA ILE A 4 8.93 -30.46 -6.71
C ILE A 4 7.72 -30.25 -5.81
N PHE A 5 6.54 -30.65 -6.29
CA PHE A 5 5.34 -30.69 -5.47
C PHE A 5 5.35 -31.94 -4.60
N ASN A 6 5.63 -31.78 -3.31
CA ASN A 6 5.59 -32.88 -2.34
C ASN A 6 4.42 -32.66 -1.37
N LYS A 7 3.27 -33.25 -1.72
CA LYS A 7 2.05 -33.15 -0.92
C LYS A 7 2.26 -33.57 0.54
N GLY A 8 2.99 -34.67 0.77
CA GLY A 8 3.23 -35.17 2.13
C GLY A 8 4.06 -34.22 3.01
N LEU A 9 5.00 -33.46 2.43
CA LEU A 9 5.73 -32.43 3.16
C LEU A 9 4.85 -31.21 3.45
N ILE A 10 4.02 -30.79 2.51
CA ILE A 10 3.08 -29.67 2.69
C ILE A 10 2.12 -30.00 3.83
N GLU A 11 1.43 -31.14 3.77
CA GLU A 11 0.48 -31.57 4.82
C GLU A 11 1.15 -31.73 6.19
N LYS A 12 2.42 -32.14 6.23
CA LYS A 12 3.18 -32.27 7.49
C LYS A 12 3.47 -30.92 8.15
N TYR A 13 3.74 -29.88 7.36
CA TYR A 13 4.19 -28.57 7.84
C TYR A 13 3.12 -27.47 7.73
N ASP A 14 1.95 -27.76 7.17
CA ASP A 14 0.78 -26.88 7.16
C ASP A 14 0.19 -26.78 8.58
N LYS A 15 0.85 -25.98 9.40
CA LYS A 15 0.52 -25.71 10.80
C LYS A 15 0.65 -24.20 11.05
N PRO A 16 -0.11 -23.64 12.00
CA PRO A 16 0.06 -22.26 12.42
C PRO A 16 1.53 -21.99 12.79
N GLY A 17 2.12 -20.96 12.18
CA GLY A 17 3.49 -20.55 12.39
C GLY A 17 3.62 -19.04 12.56
N PRO A 18 4.75 -18.55 13.10
CA PRO A 18 4.97 -17.12 13.25
C PRO A 18 5.02 -16.42 11.89
N ARG A 19 4.35 -15.26 11.79
CA ARG A 19 4.41 -14.41 10.60
C ARG A 19 5.72 -13.63 10.62
N TYR A 20 6.70 -14.04 9.82
CA TYR A 20 8.00 -13.36 9.71
C TYR A 20 7.90 -12.10 8.82
N THR A 21 7.27 -11.05 9.35
CA THR A 21 7.22 -9.73 8.68
C THR A 21 8.52 -8.95 8.83
N SER A 22 9.24 -9.18 9.93
CA SER A 22 10.55 -8.61 10.26
C SER A 22 11.25 -9.55 11.25
N TYR A 23 12.55 -9.32 11.48
CA TYR A 23 13.28 -9.98 12.55
C TYR A 23 14.07 -8.95 13.38
N PRO A 24 13.83 -8.85 14.70
CA PRO A 24 12.78 -9.54 15.46
C PRO A 24 11.34 -9.18 15.00
N PRO A 25 10.34 -10.03 15.27
CA PRO A 25 8.94 -9.76 14.93
C PRO A 25 8.35 -8.65 15.81
N ALA A 26 7.21 -8.08 15.39
CA ALA A 26 6.52 -7.02 16.13
C ALA A 26 6.06 -7.43 17.54
N THR A 27 5.94 -8.73 17.82
CA THR A 27 5.65 -9.27 19.17
C THR A 27 6.76 -8.98 20.18
N GLU A 28 7.96 -8.64 19.71
CA GLU A 28 9.10 -8.23 20.54
C GLU A 28 9.14 -6.71 20.77
N PHE A 29 8.18 -5.94 20.23
CA PHE A 29 8.14 -4.50 20.48
C PHE A 29 7.69 -4.24 21.91
N THR A 30 8.40 -3.34 22.59
CA THR A 30 8.14 -2.97 23.99
C THR A 30 8.13 -1.45 24.12
N GLU A 31 7.49 -0.95 25.17
CA GLU A 31 7.48 0.48 25.51
C GLU A 31 8.82 0.99 26.05
N SER A 32 9.83 0.12 26.17
CA SER A 32 11.16 0.50 26.66
C SER A 32 11.94 1.38 25.67
N VAL A 33 11.57 1.35 24.39
CA VAL A 33 12.13 2.24 23.36
C VAL A 33 11.37 3.56 23.40
N GLY A 34 11.95 4.55 24.05
CA GLY A 34 11.35 5.87 24.21
C GLY A 34 11.70 6.84 23.08
N LYS A 35 11.18 8.06 23.21
CA LYS A 35 11.44 9.17 22.27
C LYS A 35 12.94 9.49 22.11
N GLU A 36 13.71 9.43 23.19
CA GLU A 36 15.14 9.76 23.16
C GLU A 36 15.95 8.65 22.49
N ASP A 37 15.57 7.39 22.69
CA ASP A 37 16.18 6.25 22.00
C ASP A 37 15.94 6.33 20.49
N TYR A 38 14.71 6.62 20.10
CA TYR A 38 14.33 6.81 18.69
C TYR A 38 15.10 7.98 18.06
N LYS A 39 15.12 9.14 18.72
CA LYS A 39 15.87 10.32 18.25
C LYS A 39 17.37 10.04 18.12
N LYS A 40 17.97 9.37 19.11
CA LYS A 40 19.38 8.95 19.06
C LYS A 40 19.62 8.05 17.83
N LYS A 41 18.75 7.07 17.58
CA LYS A 41 18.87 6.18 16.42
C LYS A 41 18.72 6.89 15.08
N LEU A 42 17.82 7.87 14.99
CA LEU A 42 17.70 8.72 13.79
C LEU A 42 18.99 9.48 13.51
N LEU A 43 19.57 10.12 14.53
CA LEU A 43 20.82 10.89 14.39
C LEU A 43 22.01 9.98 14.06
N GLU A 44 22.13 8.81 14.71
CA GLU A 44 23.14 7.80 14.38
C GLU A 44 23.00 7.31 12.93
N SER A 45 21.77 7.17 12.43
CA SER A 45 21.52 6.70 11.06
C SER A 45 22.13 7.59 9.98
N ASN A 46 22.31 8.89 10.25
CA ASN A 46 22.91 9.84 9.32
C ASN A 46 24.38 9.50 9.02
N GLN A 47 25.10 8.89 9.96
CA GLN A 47 26.51 8.52 9.78
C GLN A 47 26.69 7.47 8.67
N GLY A 48 25.71 6.59 8.51
CA GLY A 48 25.75 5.53 7.50
C GLY A 48 25.48 6.01 6.08
N LYS A 49 25.01 7.26 5.89
CA LYS A 49 24.68 7.89 4.59
C LYS A 49 23.82 7.04 3.64
N ARG A 50 23.15 6.00 4.14
CA ARG A 50 22.29 5.13 3.34
C ARG A 50 21.11 5.95 2.80
N PRO A 51 20.65 5.69 1.57
CA PRO A 51 19.45 6.34 1.06
C PRO A 51 18.24 6.02 1.96
N LEU A 52 17.21 6.82 1.83
CA LEU A 52 15.99 6.75 2.60
C LEU A 52 14.88 6.04 1.81
N SER A 53 14.03 5.33 2.54
CA SER A 53 12.74 4.86 2.06
C SER A 53 11.66 5.42 2.97
N LEU A 54 10.60 5.98 2.39
CA LEU A 54 9.46 6.53 3.11
C LEU A 54 8.24 5.63 2.90
N TYR A 55 7.60 5.24 4.00
CA TYR A 55 6.29 4.61 4.00
C TYR A 55 5.29 5.57 4.62
N ILE A 56 4.25 5.93 3.89
CA ILE A 56 3.16 6.77 4.37
C ILE A 56 1.91 5.91 4.48
N HIS A 57 1.42 5.76 5.71
CA HIS A 57 0.18 5.05 5.97
C HIS A 57 -1.00 5.99 5.76
N ILE A 58 -1.97 5.65 4.91
CA ILE A 58 -3.25 6.35 4.78
C ILE A 58 -4.33 5.39 5.29
N PRO A 59 -4.83 5.57 6.53
CA PRO A 59 -5.62 4.52 7.19
C PRO A 59 -7.06 4.45 6.68
N PHE A 60 -7.51 5.33 5.80
CA PHE A 60 -8.94 5.44 5.47
C PHE A 60 -9.38 4.49 4.37
N CYS A 61 -10.55 3.87 4.55
CA CYS A 61 -11.25 3.14 3.51
C CYS A 61 -12.72 3.59 3.45
N GLU A 62 -13.26 3.65 2.23
CA GLU A 62 -14.68 3.97 2.01
C GLU A 62 -15.63 2.88 2.50
N SER A 63 -15.20 1.61 2.49
CA SER A 63 -16.05 0.48 2.87
C SER A 63 -15.23 -0.64 3.51
N ALA A 64 -15.85 -1.32 4.47
CA ALA A 64 -15.27 -2.45 5.19
C ALA A 64 -15.27 -3.72 4.34
N CYS A 65 -14.09 -4.20 3.93
CA CYS A 65 -13.95 -5.54 3.35
C CYS A 65 -13.85 -6.57 4.48
N TRP A 66 -14.72 -7.59 4.51
CA TRP A 66 -14.83 -8.48 5.68
C TRP A 66 -13.65 -9.45 5.86
N PHE A 67 -12.78 -9.57 4.86
CA PHE A 67 -11.53 -10.33 4.95
C PHE A 67 -10.34 -9.48 5.45
N CYS A 68 -10.50 -8.15 5.52
CA CYS A 68 -9.36 -7.25 5.69
C CYS A 68 -8.81 -7.31 7.12
N GLY A 69 -7.51 -7.58 7.23
CA GLY A 69 -6.74 -7.53 8.49
C GLY A 69 -5.78 -6.34 8.58
N CYS A 70 -5.94 -5.34 7.72
CA CYS A 70 -5.09 -4.14 7.71
C CYS A 70 -5.47 -3.18 8.84
N ASN A 71 -4.54 -2.31 9.25
CA ASN A 71 -4.85 -1.19 10.14
C ASN A 71 -5.60 -0.13 9.34
N VAL A 72 -6.92 -0.02 9.55
CA VAL A 72 -7.78 0.87 8.77
C VAL A 72 -8.86 1.51 9.63
N ILE A 73 -9.37 2.64 9.14
CA ILE A 73 -10.49 3.40 9.66
C ILE A 73 -11.51 3.51 8.52
N ILE A 74 -12.70 2.94 8.74
CA ILE A 74 -13.78 3.00 7.75
C ILE A 74 -14.53 4.31 7.92
N SER A 75 -14.64 5.10 6.86
CA SER A 75 -15.34 6.40 6.89
C SER A 75 -15.86 6.74 5.50
N HIS A 76 -17.07 7.30 5.44
CA HIS A 76 -17.62 7.96 4.23
C HIS A 76 -17.40 9.47 4.23
N ARG A 77 -16.90 10.00 5.34
CA ARG A 77 -16.63 11.42 5.51
C ARG A 77 -15.23 11.72 4.99
N LYS A 78 -15.13 12.41 3.85
CA LYS A 78 -13.83 12.80 3.28
C LYS A 78 -13.04 13.75 4.18
N ASP A 79 -13.70 14.60 4.96
CA ASP A 79 -13.02 15.58 5.82
C ASP A 79 -12.18 14.99 6.97
N VAL A 80 -12.28 13.67 7.22
CA VAL A 80 -11.46 13.00 8.24
C VAL A 80 -9.98 12.91 7.85
N SER A 81 -9.65 12.89 6.55
CA SER A 81 -8.26 12.88 6.07
C SER A 81 -7.53 14.16 6.41
N LYS A 82 -8.20 15.32 6.33
CA LYS A 82 -7.58 16.63 6.59
C LYS A 82 -6.90 16.71 7.94
N ARG A 83 -7.59 16.33 9.02
CA ARG A 83 -7.00 16.33 10.37
C ARG A 83 -5.82 15.37 10.46
N TYR A 84 -5.89 14.21 9.80
CA TYR A 84 -4.78 13.26 9.78
C TYR A 84 -3.56 13.84 9.05
N LEU A 85 -3.77 14.45 7.88
CA LEU A 85 -2.73 15.10 7.09
C LEU A 85 -2.07 16.25 7.87
N ASP A 86 -2.84 17.07 8.59
CA ASP A 86 -2.27 18.14 9.45
C ASP A 86 -1.25 17.60 10.46
N TYR A 87 -1.52 16.45 11.09
CA TYR A 87 -0.58 15.81 12.01
C TYR A 87 0.59 15.15 11.29
N LEU A 88 0.32 14.50 10.14
CA LEU A 88 1.35 13.89 9.32
C LEU A 88 2.36 14.93 8.82
N TYR A 89 1.93 16.12 8.42
CA TYR A 89 2.82 17.20 7.97
C TYR A 89 3.74 17.67 9.11
N ARG A 90 3.21 17.80 10.34
CA ARG A 90 4.01 18.13 11.52
C ARG A 90 5.02 17.05 11.86
N GLU A 91 4.63 15.78 11.69
CA GLU A 91 5.54 14.65 11.87
C GLU A 91 6.66 14.67 10.82
N MET A 92 6.34 14.92 9.54
CA MET A 92 7.34 15.05 8.48
C MET A 92 8.32 16.20 8.75
N GLU A 93 7.83 17.35 9.20
CA GLU A 93 8.67 18.49 9.58
C GLU A 93 9.60 18.12 10.74
N LEU A 94 9.07 17.50 11.79
CA LEU A 94 9.84 17.08 12.95
C LEU A 94 10.94 16.06 12.58
N LEU A 95 10.57 15.00 11.86
CA LEU A 95 11.50 13.95 11.45
C LEU A 95 12.51 14.46 10.42
N GLY A 96 12.05 15.27 9.47
CA GLY A 96 12.88 15.92 8.45
C GLY A 96 13.93 16.85 9.07
N GLY A 97 13.70 17.40 10.27
CA GLY A 97 14.68 18.18 11.03
C GLY A 97 15.81 17.34 11.64
N TYR A 98 15.63 16.03 11.82
CA TYR A 98 16.66 15.13 12.35
C TYR A 98 17.49 14.39 11.29
N LEU A 99 17.00 14.35 10.05
CA LEU A 99 17.63 13.61 8.97
C LEU A 99 18.56 14.50 8.15
N ASP A 100 19.73 13.95 7.78
CA ASP A 100 20.68 14.63 6.91
C ASP A 100 20.06 14.87 5.52
N LYS A 101 19.92 16.14 5.14
CA LYS A 101 19.28 16.59 3.89
C LYS A 101 20.01 16.14 2.62
N SER A 102 21.27 15.71 2.74
CA SER A 102 22.02 15.14 1.61
C SER A 102 21.60 13.71 1.26
N ARG A 103 20.90 13.01 2.16
CA ARG A 103 20.43 11.64 1.93
C ARG A 103 19.23 11.66 1.00
N LYS A 104 19.35 10.97 -0.14
CA LYS A 104 18.28 10.86 -1.12
C LYS A 104 17.22 9.85 -0.70
N VAL A 105 15.95 10.22 -0.87
CA VAL A 105 14.82 9.28 -0.79
C VAL A 105 14.71 8.58 -2.13
N VAL A 106 15.01 7.29 -2.15
CA VAL A 106 15.00 6.46 -3.37
C VAL A 106 13.73 5.62 -3.50
N GLN A 107 12.91 5.57 -2.44
CA GLN A 107 11.64 4.85 -2.45
C GLN A 107 10.59 5.56 -1.60
N ILE A 108 9.39 5.73 -2.15
CA ILE A 108 8.20 6.22 -1.45
C ILE A 108 7.07 5.22 -1.70
N HIS A 109 6.36 4.84 -0.64
CA HIS A 109 5.18 4.00 -0.76
C HIS A 109 4.02 4.58 0.06
N TRP A 110 2.88 4.78 -0.59
CA TRP A 110 1.62 5.09 0.05
C TRP A 110 0.78 3.81 0.13
N GLY A 111 0.46 3.38 1.34
CA GLY A 111 -0.35 2.19 1.58
C GLY A 111 -1.23 2.32 2.81
N GLY A 112 -1.82 1.21 3.27
CA GLY A 112 -2.54 1.14 4.54
C GLY A 112 -3.98 0.71 4.39
N GLY A 113 -4.91 1.67 4.43
CA GLY A 113 -6.28 1.47 4.00
C GLY A 113 -6.38 1.64 2.50
N THR A 114 -6.65 2.86 2.05
CA THR A 114 -6.80 3.17 0.64
C THR A 114 -6.27 4.59 0.38
N PRO A 115 -5.01 4.75 -0.07
CA PRO A 115 -4.45 6.06 -0.42
C PRO A 115 -5.32 6.90 -1.35
N ASN A 116 -6.03 6.28 -2.32
CA ASN A 116 -7.00 7.00 -3.17
C ASN A 116 -8.31 7.39 -2.45
N PHE A 117 -8.36 7.30 -1.13
CA PHE A 117 -9.34 8.01 -0.32
C PHE A 117 -9.13 9.53 -0.35
N LEU A 118 -7.87 9.97 -0.44
CA LEU A 118 -7.50 11.39 -0.47
C LEU A 118 -8.05 12.08 -1.72
N THR A 119 -8.41 13.35 -1.63
CA THR A 119 -8.73 14.14 -2.82
C THR A 119 -7.47 14.45 -3.64
N VAL A 120 -7.65 14.90 -4.88
CA VAL A 120 -6.53 15.33 -5.74
C VAL A 120 -5.68 16.40 -5.05
N GLU A 121 -6.32 17.39 -4.44
CA GLU A 121 -5.65 18.49 -3.75
C GLU A 121 -4.85 17.99 -2.54
N GLU A 122 -5.40 17.03 -1.79
CA GLU A 122 -4.71 16.41 -0.66
C GLU A 122 -3.50 15.57 -1.10
N MET A 123 -3.58 14.88 -2.24
CA MET A 123 -2.45 14.15 -2.82
C MET A 123 -1.31 15.09 -3.23
N GLU A 124 -1.65 16.19 -3.89
CA GLU A 124 -0.69 17.21 -4.32
C GLU A 124 -0.01 17.87 -3.10
N GLU A 125 -0.80 18.27 -2.10
CA GLU A 125 -0.28 18.88 -0.88
C GLU A 125 0.62 17.91 -0.12
N LEU A 126 0.18 16.66 0.09
CA LEU A 126 0.98 15.64 0.77
C LEU A 126 2.32 15.43 0.07
N PHE A 127 2.32 15.32 -1.25
CA PHE A 127 3.54 15.12 -2.00
C PHE A 127 4.45 16.37 -2.01
N SER A 128 3.87 17.57 -2.02
CA SER A 128 4.61 18.82 -1.80
C SER A 128 5.30 18.80 -0.43
N LYS A 129 4.60 18.43 0.64
CA LYS A 129 5.17 18.32 1.99
C LYS A 129 6.28 17.29 2.10
N ILE A 130 6.20 16.19 1.35
CA ILE A 130 7.30 15.24 1.24
C ILE A 130 8.53 15.91 0.62
N LYS A 131 8.37 16.60 -0.52
CA LYS A 131 9.49 17.29 -1.21
C LYS A 131 10.08 18.47 -0.43
N GLU A 132 9.27 19.16 0.36
CA GLU A 132 9.73 20.24 1.26
C GLU A 132 10.65 19.67 2.37
N ASN A 133 10.34 18.49 2.88
CA ASN A 133 11.02 17.92 4.06
C ASN A 133 12.15 16.94 3.70
N PHE A 134 12.10 16.32 2.52
CA PHE A 134 13.03 15.28 2.10
C PHE A 134 13.56 15.50 0.68
N SER A 135 14.83 15.16 0.46
CA SER A 135 15.46 15.21 -0.86
C SER A 135 15.09 13.97 -1.67
N VAL A 136 13.98 14.02 -2.42
CA VAL A 136 13.54 12.91 -3.28
C VAL A 136 14.47 12.78 -4.49
N ASP A 137 14.89 11.56 -4.79
CA ASP A 137 15.68 11.25 -5.98
C ASP A 137 14.81 11.34 -7.24
N GLU A 138 15.38 11.79 -8.36
CA GLU A 138 14.65 11.91 -9.63
C GLU A 138 14.22 10.53 -10.17
N ASP A 139 14.99 9.49 -9.86
CA ASP A 139 14.74 8.10 -10.27
C ASP A 139 14.08 7.26 -9.16
N ALA A 140 13.52 7.89 -8.12
CA ALA A 140 12.92 7.17 -7.00
C ALA A 140 11.78 6.24 -7.45
N GLU A 141 11.68 5.05 -6.82
CA GLU A 141 10.47 4.22 -6.92
C GLU A 141 9.36 4.87 -6.08
N ILE A 142 8.28 5.33 -6.73
CA ILE A 142 7.17 6.00 -6.05
C ILE A 142 5.91 5.20 -6.34
N SER A 143 5.38 4.59 -5.28
CA SER A 143 4.34 3.57 -5.36
C SER A 143 3.12 3.87 -4.49
N VAL A 144 1.95 3.42 -4.94
CA VAL A 144 0.67 3.63 -4.25
C VAL A 144 -0.23 2.41 -4.33
N GLU A 145 -0.92 2.09 -3.24
CA GLU A 145 -2.04 1.14 -3.21
C GLU A 145 -3.34 1.84 -3.61
N ILE A 146 -4.17 1.20 -4.44
CA ILE A 146 -5.47 1.74 -4.86
C ILE A 146 -6.62 0.74 -4.70
N ASP A 147 -7.79 1.25 -4.32
CA ASP A 147 -9.08 0.57 -4.46
C ASP A 147 -9.79 1.09 -5.72
N PRO A 148 -9.94 0.28 -6.78
CA PRO A 148 -10.49 0.71 -8.06
C PRO A 148 -11.97 1.14 -7.96
N ARG A 149 -12.69 0.74 -6.91
CA ARG A 149 -14.11 1.09 -6.71
C ARG A 149 -14.35 2.56 -6.39
N TYR A 150 -13.33 3.26 -5.91
CA TYR A 150 -13.44 4.60 -5.34
C TYR A 150 -12.45 5.59 -5.95
N LEU A 151 -12.00 5.33 -7.19
CA LEU A 151 -11.23 6.30 -7.94
C LEU A 151 -12.13 7.44 -8.39
N SER A 152 -11.77 8.67 -8.03
CA SER A 152 -12.39 9.87 -8.59
C SER A 152 -11.67 10.31 -9.87
N GLU A 153 -12.35 11.12 -10.68
CA GLU A 153 -11.76 11.73 -11.87
C GLU A 153 -10.46 12.47 -11.53
N GLY A 154 -9.43 12.31 -12.37
CA GLY A 154 -8.15 13.00 -12.22
C GLY A 154 -7.16 12.37 -11.24
N GLN A 155 -7.57 11.43 -10.36
CA GLN A 155 -6.66 10.88 -9.34
C GLN A 155 -5.45 10.15 -9.95
N LEU A 156 -5.67 9.32 -10.98
CA LEU A 156 -4.58 8.57 -11.60
C LEU A 156 -3.63 9.51 -12.38
N GLU A 157 -4.18 10.52 -13.03
CA GLU A 157 -3.44 11.58 -13.71
C GLU A 157 -2.57 12.35 -12.72
N THR A 158 -3.15 12.80 -11.60
CA THR A 158 -2.43 13.49 -10.53
C THR A 158 -1.31 12.63 -9.96
N LEU A 159 -1.59 11.36 -9.62
CA LEU A 159 -0.55 10.43 -9.15
C LEU A 159 0.59 10.34 -10.17
N ARG A 160 0.27 10.21 -11.45
CA ARG A 160 1.29 10.13 -12.50
C ARG A 160 2.12 11.42 -12.60
N GLN A 161 1.47 12.59 -12.53
CA GLN A 161 2.10 13.91 -12.56
C GLN A 161 3.02 14.16 -11.35
N LEU A 162 2.61 13.67 -10.17
CA LEU A 162 3.43 13.73 -8.96
C LEU A 162 4.68 12.83 -9.05
N GLY A 163 4.68 11.86 -9.97
CA GLY A 163 5.84 11.00 -10.24
C GLY A 163 5.66 9.55 -9.79
N PHE A 164 4.44 9.16 -9.37
CA PHE A 164 4.16 7.75 -9.11
C PHE A 164 4.38 6.94 -10.39
N ASN A 165 5.14 5.86 -10.24
CA ASN A 165 5.59 5.01 -11.34
C ASN A 165 5.27 3.52 -11.11
N ARG A 166 4.73 3.19 -9.93
CA ARG A 166 4.25 1.86 -9.56
C ARG A 166 2.90 1.94 -8.82
N VAL A 167 2.02 0.98 -9.08
CA VAL A 167 0.68 0.89 -8.46
C VAL A 167 0.42 -0.54 -7.99
N SER A 168 -0.22 -0.70 -6.84
CA SER A 168 -0.82 -1.95 -6.39
C SER A 168 -2.33 -1.80 -6.34
N MET A 169 -3.06 -2.69 -7.02
CA MET A 169 -4.51 -2.59 -7.14
C MET A 169 -5.21 -3.80 -6.50
N GLY A 170 -6.16 -3.54 -5.60
CA GLY A 170 -6.89 -4.61 -4.91
C GLY A 170 -7.99 -5.27 -5.75
N LEU A 171 -7.72 -6.46 -6.32
CA LEU A 171 -8.72 -7.26 -7.05
C LEU A 171 -9.41 -8.30 -6.17
N GLN A 172 -8.62 -9.09 -5.47
CA GLN A 172 -9.01 -10.17 -4.54
C GLN A 172 -9.66 -11.37 -5.23
N ASP A 173 -10.84 -11.18 -5.84
CA ASP A 173 -11.54 -12.19 -6.66
C ASP A 173 -12.49 -11.52 -7.67
N LEU A 174 -12.76 -12.20 -8.79
CA LEU A 174 -13.72 -11.82 -9.83
C LEU A 174 -15.07 -12.56 -9.72
N ASP A 175 -15.17 -13.62 -8.93
CA ASP A 175 -16.44 -14.34 -8.73
C ASP A 175 -17.41 -13.51 -7.86
N GLU A 176 -18.58 -13.20 -8.41
CA GLU A 176 -19.54 -12.31 -7.74
C GLU A 176 -20.06 -12.85 -6.39
N GLU A 177 -20.20 -14.17 -6.25
CA GLU A 177 -20.64 -14.78 -4.99
C GLU A 177 -19.59 -14.60 -3.91
N VAL A 178 -18.31 -14.81 -4.26
CA VAL A 178 -17.17 -14.52 -3.38
C VAL A 178 -17.13 -13.04 -3.01
N GLN A 179 -17.26 -12.14 -4.00
CA GLN A 179 -17.27 -10.68 -3.77
C GLN A 179 -18.39 -10.23 -2.83
N ARG A 180 -19.61 -10.75 -3.00
CA ARG A 180 -20.74 -10.47 -2.10
C ARG A 180 -20.45 -10.98 -0.69
N ALA A 181 -19.90 -12.18 -0.57
CA ALA A 181 -19.59 -12.80 0.72
C ALA A 181 -18.49 -12.09 1.51
N ILE A 182 -17.70 -11.23 0.86
CA ILE A 182 -16.62 -10.47 1.50
C ILE A 182 -16.86 -8.95 1.53
N ASN A 183 -18.06 -8.51 1.12
CA ASN A 183 -18.45 -7.10 1.00
C ASN A 183 -17.53 -6.27 0.09
N ARG A 184 -17.13 -6.85 -1.06
CA ARG A 184 -16.25 -6.21 -2.04
C ARG A 184 -16.75 -6.41 -3.46
N ILE A 185 -17.93 -5.88 -3.76
CA ILE A 185 -18.51 -5.93 -5.11
C ILE A 185 -17.72 -4.99 -6.04
N GLN A 186 -17.16 -5.55 -7.11
CA GLN A 186 -16.40 -4.83 -8.14
C GLN A 186 -16.49 -5.59 -9.48
N PRO A 187 -17.20 -5.06 -10.48
CA PRO A 187 -17.29 -5.69 -11.79
C PRO A 187 -15.93 -5.83 -12.47
N GLU A 188 -15.77 -6.89 -13.28
CA GLU A 188 -14.56 -7.07 -14.09
C GLU A 188 -14.29 -5.89 -15.04
N SER A 189 -15.35 -5.29 -15.59
CA SER A 189 -15.22 -4.13 -16.49
C SER A 189 -14.51 -2.95 -15.82
N LEU A 190 -14.83 -2.68 -14.55
CA LEU A 190 -14.16 -1.64 -13.76
C LEU A 190 -12.65 -1.91 -13.66
N MET A 191 -12.27 -3.16 -13.43
CA MET A 191 -10.86 -3.56 -13.34
C MET A 191 -10.13 -3.37 -14.67
N ARG A 192 -10.78 -3.73 -15.78
CA ARG A 192 -10.23 -3.56 -17.14
C ARG A 192 -10.06 -2.08 -17.49
N ASP A 193 -11.03 -1.25 -17.14
CA ASP A 193 -10.98 0.19 -17.39
C ASP A 193 -9.84 0.86 -16.61
N VAL A 194 -9.70 0.55 -15.32
CA VAL A 194 -8.60 1.08 -14.48
C VAL A 194 -7.24 0.58 -14.97
N MET A 195 -7.12 -0.72 -15.31
CA MET A 195 -5.88 -1.26 -15.89
C MET A 195 -5.50 -0.56 -17.19
N LYS A 196 -6.47 -0.29 -18.07
CA LYS A 196 -6.26 0.44 -19.30
C LYS A 196 -5.77 1.86 -19.02
N GLN A 197 -6.43 2.59 -18.12
CA GLN A 197 -6.04 3.95 -17.73
C GLN A 197 -4.62 4.00 -17.16
N LEU A 198 -4.26 3.08 -16.26
CA LEU A 198 -2.90 3.00 -15.71
C LEU A 198 -1.85 2.79 -16.81
N ARG A 199 -2.12 1.93 -17.79
CA ARG A 199 -1.21 1.69 -18.92
C ARG A 199 -1.11 2.90 -19.85
N ASP A 200 -2.24 3.53 -20.17
CA ASP A 200 -2.30 4.73 -21.01
C ASP A 200 -1.53 5.91 -20.39
N LEU A 201 -1.58 6.05 -19.05
CA LEU A 201 -0.80 7.02 -18.28
C LEU A 201 0.69 6.64 -18.13
N GLY A 202 1.09 5.45 -18.58
CA GLY A 202 2.47 5.00 -18.61
C GLY A 202 3.00 4.49 -17.28
N PHE A 203 2.15 3.99 -16.38
CA PHE A 203 2.61 3.22 -15.22
C PHE A 203 3.29 1.94 -15.67
N LYS A 204 4.53 1.70 -15.22
CA LYS A 204 5.36 0.58 -15.71
C LYS A 204 5.21 -0.67 -14.88
N SER A 205 4.95 -0.53 -13.58
CA SER A 205 4.85 -1.64 -12.64
C SER A 205 3.47 -1.61 -11.98
N ILE A 206 2.59 -2.52 -12.40
CA ILE A 206 1.23 -2.64 -11.87
C ILE A 206 1.12 -4.01 -11.20
N ASN A 207 0.91 -4.00 -9.89
CA ASN A 207 0.61 -5.18 -9.09
C ASN A 207 -0.91 -5.34 -8.94
N ILE A 208 -1.38 -6.58 -8.89
CA ILE A 208 -2.77 -6.92 -8.61
C ILE A 208 -2.78 -7.86 -7.41
N ASP A 209 -3.51 -7.48 -6.36
CA ASP A 209 -3.65 -8.32 -5.17
C ASP A 209 -4.78 -9.34 -5.38
N LEU A 210 -4.48 -10.62 -5.11
CA LEU A 210 -5.43 -11.74 -5.14
C LEU A 210 -5.40 -12.47 -3.80
N VAL A 211 -6.55 -12.96 -3.36
CA VAL A 211 -6.67 -13.72 -2.10
C VAL A 211 -7.29 -15.07 -2.39
N TYR A 212 -6.61 -16.15 -1.97
CA TYR A 212 -7.19 -17.49 -1.96
C TYR A 212 -7.65 -17.87 -0.55
N GLY A 213 -8.62 -18.78 -0.45
CA GLY A 213 -9.23 -19.18 0.82
C GLY A 213 -10.43 -18.33 1.25
N LEU A 214 -10.97 -17.50 0.35
CA LEU A 214 -12.19 -16.72 0.61
C LEU A 214 -13.44 -17.62 0.61
N PRO A 215 -14.53 -17.21 1.30
CA PRO A 215 -15.79 -17.93 1.28
C PRO A 215 -16.29 -18.18 -0.15
N TYR A 216 -16.82 -19.38 -0.41
CA TYR A 216 -17.37 -19.82 -1.70
C TYR A 216 -16.37 -19.95 -2.86
N GLN A 217 -15.06 -19.81 -2.62
CA GLN A 217 -14.05 -20.15 -3.61
C GLN A 217 -13.94 -21.66 -3.80
N THR A 218 -13.70 -22.06 -5.05
CA THR A 218 -13.23 -23.41 -5.42
C THR A 218 -11.98 -23.28 -6.30
N PRO A 219 -11.17 -24.34 -6.46
CA PRO A 219 -10.02 -24.32 -7.37
C PRO A 219 -10.39 -23.88 -8.80
N GLU A 220 -11.57 -24.25 -9.29
CA GLU A 220 -12.08 -23.89 -10.61
C GLU A 220 -12.42 -22.39 -10.70
N LYS A 221 -13.14 -21.86 -9.69
CA LYS A 221 -13.47 -20.43 -9.63
C LYS A 221 -12.19 -19.58 -9.55
N PHE A 222 -11.25 -19.95 -8.67
CA PHE A 222 -10.01 -19.20 -8.50
C PHE A 222 -9.09 -19.30 -9.73
N ARG A 223 -9.07 -20.46 -10.41
CA ARG A 223 -8.38 -20.59 -11.71
C ARG A 223 -8.93 -19.60 -12.73
N ARG A 224 -10.26 -19.49 -12.87
CA ARG A 224 -10.89 -18.52 -13.77
C ARG A 224 -10.50 -17.07 -13.42
N THR A 225 -10.43 -16.74 -12.13
CA THR A 225 -9.97 -15.42 -11.66
C THR A 225 -8.52 -15.16 -12.07
N ILE A 226 -7.62 -16.13 -11.91
CA ILE A 226 -6.22 -16.01 -12.35
C ILE A 226 -6.13 -15.84 -13.87
N GLU A 227 -6.82 -16.69 -14.64
CA GLU A 227 -6.82 -16.64 -16.12
C GLU A 227 -7.25 -15.26 -16.61
N LYS A 228 -8.35 -14.73 -16.08
CA LYS A 228 -8.82 -13.37 -16.41
C LYS A 228 -7.90 -12.25 -15.95
N THR A 229 -7.10 -12.46 -14.90
CA THR A 229 -6.15 -11.45 -14.41
C THR A 229 -4.92 -11.36 -15.33
N ILE A 230 -4.59 -12.44 -16.04
CA ILE A 230 -3.45 -12.50 -16.97
C ILE A 230 -3.80 -11.83 -18.32
N GLU A 231 -5.08 -11.87 -18.73
CA GLU A 231 -5.61 -11.23 -19.94
C GLU A 231 -5.56 -9.69 -19.92
#